data_AF-A0A7R9MJG9-F1
#
_entry.id   AF-A0A7R9MJG9-F1
#
_cell.length_a   1.000
_cell.length_b   1.000
_cell.length_c   1.000
_cell.angle_alpha   90.00
_cell.angle_beta   90.00
_cell.angle_gamma   90.00
#
_symmetry.space_group_name_H-M   'P 1'
#
loop_
_entity.id
_entity.type
_entity.pdbx_description
1 polymer ?
#
loop_
_entity_poly.entity_id
_entity_poly.type
_entity_poly.pdbx_seq_one_letter_code
_entity_poly.pdbx_strand_id
1 'polypeptide(L)'
;MASNITGSGGADLGVCIKDTAVIFTEQLLSLFYILSPLEHTKDNANDVPNYEVALFPVAGLLVVVEQIIRLIKKHPVSRFQDLIINTGSLLLFTLSRALLLGVVVIVFSWIHNNFRIVDLPLHS
;
A
#
# COMPACT_ATOMS: atom_id res chain seq x y z
N MET A 1 20.49 2.85 32.53
CA MET A 1 19.91 3.95 33.34
C MET A 1 18.41 3.69 33.45
N ALA A 2 18.01 3.10 34.57
CA ALA A 2 16.61 2.86 34.90
C ALA A 2 16.11 4.06 35.71
N SER A 3 14.95 4.61 35.35
CA SER A 3 14.19 5.46 36.26
C SER A 3 12.69 5.42 35.95
N ASN A 4 11.95 4.89 36.93
CA ASN A 4 10.61 5.28 37.34
C ASN A 4 9.48 5.29 36.32
N ILE A 5 8.68 4.21 36.35
CA ILE A 5 7.27 4.22 35.97
C ILE A 5 6.46 3.76 37.19
N THR A 6 6.21 4.70 38.11
CA THR A 6 5.20 4.57 39.15
C THR A 6 4.07 5.54 38.86
N GLY A 7 2.91 4.99 38.45
CA GLY A 7 1.58 5.55 38.73
C GLY A 7 1.05 6.63 37.79
N SER A 8 0.34 6.22 36.73
CA SER A 8 -0.87 6.92 36.21
C SER A 8 -1.55 6.07 35.11
N GLY A 9 -2.12 4.93 35.48
CA GLY A 9 -2.67 3.94 34.54
C GLY A 9 -3.92 4.35 33.74
N GLY A 10 -4.33 5.63 33.77
CA GLY A 10 -5.52 6.14 33.05
C GLY A 10 -5.26 7.27 32.06
N ALA A 11 -4.20 8.08 32.25
CA ALA A 11 -3.90 9.22 31.39
C ALA A 11 -3.04 8.84 30.16
N ASP A 12 -2.15 7.86 30.30
CA ASP A 12 -1.28 7.39 29.22
C ASP A 12 -2.03 6.66 28.10
N LEU A 13 -3.10 5.93 28.43
CA LEU A 13 -3.94 5.26 27.44
C LEU A 13 -4.60 6.26 26.49
N GLY A 14 -5.05 7.42 27.01
CA GLY A 14 -5.70 8.45 26.20
C GLY A 14 -4.76 9.15 25.23
N VAL A 15 -3.47 9.29 25.59
CA VAL A 15 -2.44 9.86 24.72
C VAL A 15 -2.03 8.85 23.66
N CYS A 16 -1.79 7.59 24.04
CA CYS A 16 -1.40 6.53 23.12
C CYS A 16 -2.48 6.22 22.06
N ILE A 17 -3.77 6.30 22.44
CA ILE A 17 -4.89 6.16 21.49
C ILE A 17 -4.93 7.33 20.51
N LYS A 18 -4.66 8.56 20.96
CA LYS A 18 -4.60 9.74 20.07
C LYS A 18 -3.43 9.63 19.09
N ASP A 19 -2.25 9.25 19.57
CA ASP A 19 -1.07 9.12 18.71
C ASP A 19 -1.25 8.00 17.68
N THR A 20 -1.86 6.88 18.07
CA THR A 20 -2.21 5.79 17.15
C THR A 20 -3.23 6.25 16.11
N ALA A 21 -4.24 7.04 16.51
CA ALA A 21 -5.21 7.60 15.57
C ALA A 21 -4.56 8.58 14.59
N VAL A 22 -3.64 9.44 15.04
CA VAL A 22 -2.91 10.36 14.16
C VAL A 22 -2.08 9.60 13.14
N ILE A 23 -1.28 8.61 13.58
CA ILE A 23 -0.49 7.75 12.68
C ILE A 23 -1.39 7.03 11.66
N PHE A 24 -2.57 6.57 12.08
CA PHE A 24 -3.53 5.93 11.20
C PHE A 24 -4.14 6.92 10.18
N THR A 25 -4.43 8.15 10.61
CA THR A 25 -4.99 9.19 9.73
C THR A 25 -3.97 9.56 8.67
N GLU A 26 -2.69 9.69 9.04
CA GLU A 26 -1.58 9.90 8.10
C GLU A 26 -1.45 8.77 7.07
N GLN A 27 -1.55 7.50 7.50
CA GLN A 27 -1.55 6.34 6.58
C GLN A 27 -2.74 6.35 5.62
N LEU A 28 -3.91 6.78 6.10
CA LEU A 28 -5.13 6.85 5.30
C LEU A 28 -5.09 8.03 4.32
N LEU A 29 -4.57 9.20 4.74
CA LEU A 29 -4.34 10.33 3.83
C LEU A 29 -3.28 10.02 2.78
N SER A 30 -2.22 9.30 3.17
CA SER A 30 -1.18 8.81 2.25
C SER A 30 -1.76 7.84 1.21
N LEU A 31 -2.67 6.95 1.60
CA LEU A 31 -3.39 6.08 0.66
C LEU A 31 -4.19 6.86 -0.40
N PHE A 32 -4.79 7.99 -0.03
CA PHE A 32 -5.57 8.84 -0.95
C PHE A 32 -4.74 9.93 -1.64
N TYR A 33 -3.41 9.94 -1.48
CA TYR A 33 -2.52 11.00 -2.00
C TYR A 33 -2.93 12.42 -1.58
N ILE A 34 -3.58 12.56 -0.43
CA ILE A 34 -4.01 13.87 0.10
C ILE A 34 -2.82 14.59 0.76
N LEU A 35 -1.83 13.83 1.23
CA LEU A 35 -0.63 14.35 1.86
C LEU A 35 0.35 14.92 0.82
N SER A 36 0.93 16.08 1.11
CA SER A 36 1.85 16.76 0.19
C SER A 36 3.09 15.91 -0.06
N PRO A 37 3.45 15.60 -1.32
CA PRO A 37 4.61 14.76 -1.63
C PRO A 37 5.94 15.42 -1.24
N LEU A 38 5.98 16.75 -1.13
CA LEU A 38 7.19 17.52 -0.80
C LEU A 38 7.74 17.21 0.59
N GLU A 39 6.89 16.81 1.54
CA GLU A 39 7.30 16.49 2.92
C GLU A 39 7.73 15.02 3.08
N HIS A 40 7.39 14.17 2.11
CA HIS A 40 7.61 12.72 2.14
C HIS A 40 8.55 12.20 1.04
N THR A 41 9.11 13.09 0.22
CA THR A 41 10.11 12.70 -0.78
C THR A 41 11.42 12.36 -0.07
N LYS A 42 11.89 11.11 -0.21
CA LYS A 42 13.16 10.64 0.33
C LYS A 42 14.23 10.72 -0.76
N ASP A 43 15.41 11.23 -0.42
CA ASP A 43 16.52 11.39 -1.36
C ASP A 43 17.16 10.05 -1.80
N ASN A 44 16.92 8.96 -1.05
CA ASN A 44 17.47 7.65 -1.34
C ASN A 44 16.37 6.63 -1.70
N ALA A 45 16.57 5.90 -2.81
CA ALA A 45 15.64 4.87 -3.28
C ALA A 45 15.42 3.72 -2.28
N ASN A 46 16.42 3.43 -1.43
CA ASN A 46 16.33 2.38 -0.40
C ASN A 46 15.55 2.81 0.85
N ASP A 47 15.28 4.11 1.00
CA ASP A 47 14.56 4.67 2.16
C ASP A 47 13.06 4.85 1.86
N VAL A 48 12.63 4.42 0.66
CA VAL A 48 11.25 4.41 0.24
C VAL A 48 10.57 3.20 0.89
N PRO A 49 9.60 3.41 1.81
CA PRO A 49 8.89 2.30 2.42
C PRO A 49 8.10 1.54 1.34
N ASN A 50 8.02 0.21 1.49
CA ASN A 50 7.17 -0.61 0.63
C ASN A 50 5.70 -0.28 0.91
N TYR A 51 5.17 0.72 0.19
CA TYR A 51 3.79 1.19 0.32
C TYR A 51 2.78 0.06 0.12
N GLU A 52 3.07 -0.90 -0.76
CA GLU A 52 2.20 -2.08 -0.98
C GLU A 52 1.96 -2.86 0.31
N VAL A 53 3.01 -3.07 1.11
CA VAL A 53 2.92 -3.84 2.35
C VAL A 53 2.29 -3.02 3.48
N ALA A 54 2.56 -1.72 3.51
CA ALA A 54 2.02 -0.78 4.51
C ALA A 54 0.50 -0.57 4.38
N LEU A 55 -0.07 -0.81 3.20
CA LEU A 55 -1.49 -0.57 2.92
C LEU A 55 -2.42 -1.73 3.34
N PHE A 56 -1.91 -2.95 3.48
CA PHE A 56 -2.72 -4.11 3.90
C PHE A 56 -3.50 -3.92 5.22
N PRO A 57 -2.92 -3.40 6.32
CA PRO A 57 -3.66 -3.22 7.57
C PRO A 57 -4.80 -2.20 7.45
N VAL A 58 -4.58 -1.11 6.70
CA VAL A 58 -5.60 -0.07 6.46
C VAL A 58 -6.72 -0.62 5.59
N ALA A 59 -6.40 -1.36 4.54
CA ALA A 59 -7.37 -2.01 3.66
C ALA A 59 -8.24 -3.03 4.42
N GLY A 60 -7.63 -3.86 5.27
CA GLY A 60 -8.35 -4.82 6.11
C GLY A 60 -9.34 -4.13 7.06
N LEU A 61 -8.94 -3.01 7.66
CA LEU A 61 -9.82 -2.24 8.54
C LEU A 61 -11.00 -1.61 7.78
N LEU A 62 -10.78 -1.08 6.57
CA LEU A 62 -11.85 -0.56 5.73
C LEU A 62 -12.89 -1.63 5.37
N VAL A 63 -12.45 -2.87 5.09
CA VAL A 63 -13.36 -4.00 4.85
C VAL A 63 -14.20 -4.32 6.10
N VAL A 64 -13.59 -4.31 7.29
CA VAL A 64 -14.32 -4.52 8.55
C VAL A 64 -15.34 -3.40 8.79
N VAL A 65 -14.95 -2.14 8.58
CA VAL A 65 -15.84 -0.98 8.72
C VAL A 65 -17.01 -1.06 7.73
N GLU A 66 -16.74 -1.44 6.48
CA GLU A 66 -17.78 -1.66 5.48
C GLU A 66 -18.78 -2.74 5.94
N GLN A 67 -18.27 -3.84 6.50
CA GLN A 67 -19.12 -4.93 7.01
C GLN A 67 -20.01 -4.47 8.18
N ILE A 68 -19.48 -3.62 9.08
CA ILE A 68 -20.24 -3.02 10.20
C ILE A 68 -21.35 -2.10 9.68
N ILE A 69 -21.05 -1.20 8.74
CA ILE A 69 -22.04 -0.28 8.16
C ILE A 69 -23.18 -1.06 7.47
N ARG A 70 -22.86 -2.17 6.82
CA ARG A 70 -23.84 -3.05 6.16
C ARG A 70 -24.75 -3.75 7.16
N LEU A 71 -24.21 -4.22 8.29
CA LEU A 71 -24.99 -4.81 9.38
C LEU A 71 -26.00 -3.79 9.94
N ILE A 72 -25.58 -2.53 10.10
CA ILE A 72 -26.47 -1.45 10.56
C ILE A 72 -27.59 -1.18 9.54
N LYS A 73 -27.29 -1.21 8.24
CA LYS A 73 -28.29 -0.97 7.18
C LYS A 73 -29.19 -2.18 6.87
N LYS A 74 -29.07 -3.32 7.58
CA LYS A 74 -29.84 -4.57 7.38
C LYS A 74 -29.83 -5.11 5.93
N HIS A 75 -28.82 -4.75 5.13
CA HIS A 75 -28.65 -5.35 3.81
C HIS A 75 -28.11 -6.78 3.94
N PRO A 76 -28.43 -7.68 2.99
CA PRO A 76 -27.92 -9.05 3.04
C PRO A 76 -26.40 -9.03 3.07
N VAL A 77 -25.85 -9.84 3.97
CA VAL A 77 -24.42 -9.95 4.30
C VAL A 77 -23.56 -10.39 3.10
N SER A 78 -24.20 -10.84 2.02
CA SER A 78 -23.54 -11.55 0.93
C SER A 78 -23.44 -10.69 -0.33
N ARG A 79 -22.35 -9.92 -0.42
CA ARG A 79 -21.75 -9.47 -1.69
C ARG A 79 -20.43 -10.18 -1.98
N PHE A 80 -20.28 -11.42 -1.48
CA PHE A 80 -19.11 -12.25 -1.78
C PHE A 80 -18.88 -12.38 -3.28
N GLN A 81 -19.95 -12.40 -4.08
CA GLN A 81 -19.86 -12.40 -5.53
C GLN A 81 -19.15 -11.14 -6.07
N ASP A 82 -19.51 -9.95 -5.60
CA ASP A 82 -18.85 -8.70 -6.03
C ASP A 82 -17.39 -8.65 -5.55
N LEU A 83 -17.10 -9.16 -4.35
CA LEU A 83 -15.73 -9.27 -3.84
C LEU A 83 -14.88 -10.20 -4.71
N ILE A 84 -15.41 -11.37 -5.07
CA ILE A 84 -14.72 -12.36 -5.91
C ILE A 84 -14.50 -11.80 -7.31
N ILE A 85 -15.52 -11.17 -7.91
CA ILE A 85 -15.41 -10.60 -9.25
C ILE A 85 -14.40 -9.44 -9.27
N ASN A 86 -14.43 -8.57 -8.26
CA ASN A 86 -13.53 -7.41 -8.21
C ASN A 86 -12.08 -7.81 -7.90
N THR A 87 -11.88 -8.77 -6.98
CA THR A 87 -10.54 -9.32 -6.71
C THR A 87 -10.02 -10.10 -7.91
N GLY A 88 -10.89 -10.89 -8.55
CA GLY A 88 -10.55 -11.66 -9.74
C GLY A 88 -10.18 -10.77 -10.93
N SER A 89 -10.92 -9.68 -11.15
CA SER A 89 -10.60 -8.72 -12.22
C SER A 89 -9.26 -8.02 -11.98
N LEU A 90 -8.96 -7.64 -10.73
CA LEU A 90 -7.67 -7.05 -10.35
C LEU A 90 -6.50 -8.02 -10.60
N LEU A 91 -6.66 -9.28 -10.20
CA LEU A 91 -5.65 -10.31 -10.40
C LEU A 91 -5.40 -10.55 -11.90
N LEU A 92 -6.47 -10.72 -12.69
CA LEU A 92 -6.38 -10.92 -14.14
C LEU A 92 -5.73 -9.73 -14.84
N PHE A 93 -6.07 -8.51 -14.45
CA PHE A 93 -5.48 -7.30 -15.01
C PHE A 93 -3.97 -7.22 -14.69
N THR A 94 -3.60 -7.53 -13.45
CA THR A 94 -2.19 -7.54 -13.01
C THR A 94 -1.37 -8.60 -13.75
N LEU A 95 -1.92 -9.81 -13.90
CA LEU A 95 -1.31 -10.89 -14.69
C LEU A 95 -1.13 -10.48 -16.14
N SER A 96 -2.17 -9.91 -16.77
CA SER A 96 -2.11 -9.44 -18.15
C SER A 96 -1.03 -8.36 -18.33
N ARG A 97 -0.93 -7.42 -17.38
CA ARG A 97 0.08 -6.38 -17.40
C ARG A 97 1.50 -6.96 -17.26
N ALA A 98 1.69 -7.90 -16.34
CA ALA A 98 2.97 -8.57 -16.14
C ALA A 98 3.40 -9.38 -17.37
N LEU A 99 2.47 -10.10 -18.01
CA LEU A 99 2.74 -10.84 -19.23
C LEU A 99 3.13 -9.91 -20.39
N LEU A 100 2.39 -8.82 -20.61
CA LEU A 100 2.73 -7.84 -21.65
C LEU A 100 4.10 -7.20 -21.40
N LEU A 101 4.41 -6.84 -20.15
CA LEU A 101 5.72 -6.30 -19.79
C LEU A 101 6.83 -7.33 -20.02
N GLY A 102 6.58 -8.60 -19.70
CA GLY A 102 7.48 -9.70 -20.01
C GLY A 102 7.75 -9.84 -21.52
N VAL A 103 6.72 -9.77 -22.35
CA VAL A 103 6.86 -9.78 -23.81
C VAL A 103 7.70 -8.59 -24.29
N VAL A 104 7.44 -7.39 -23.77
CA VAL A 104 8.23 -6.20 -24.09
C VAL A 104 9.71 -6.39 -23.72
N VAL A 105 10.00 -6.95 -22.55
CA VAL A 105 11.38 -7.23 -22.11
C VAL A 105 12.06 -8.27 -22.99
N ILE A 106 11.36 -9.34 -23.38
CA ILE A 106 11.90 -10.37 -24.27
C ILE A 106 12.21 -9.78 -25.64
N VAL A 107 11.27 -9.02 -26.23
CA VAL A 107 11.46 -8.35 -27.52
C VAL A 107 12.62 -7.36 -27.43
N PHE A 108 12.67 -6.57 -26.36
CA PHE A 108 13.77 -5.64 -26.12
C PHE A 108 15.12 -6.36 -26.04
N SER A 109 15.21 -7.46 -25.28
CA SER A 109 16.43 -8.26 -25.17
C SER A 109 16.85 -8.87 -26.51
N TRP A 110 15.89 -9.38 -27.30
CA TRP A 110 16.16 -9.93 -28.63
C TRP A 110 16.70 -8.86 -29.60
N ILE A 111 16.07 -7.68 -29.63
CA ILE A 111 16.54 -6.55 -30.45
C ILE A 111 17.93 -6.11 -29.98
N HIS A 112 18.14 -5.98 -28.67
CA HIS A 112 19.42 -5.58 -28.09
C HIS A 112 20.55 -6.55 -28.49
N ASN A 113 20.31 -7.86 -28.39
CA ASN A 113 21.30 -8.88 -28.72
C ASN A 113 21.59 -8.97 -30.22
N ASN A 114 20.59 -8.75 -31.09
CA ASN A 114 20.75 -8.93 -32.52
C ASN A 114 21.21 -7.66 -33.25
N PHE A 115 20.84 -6.47 -32.77
CA PHE A 115 21.09 -5.21 -33.48
C PHE A 115 22.09 -4.27 -32.78
N ARG A 116 22.57 -4.60 -31.58
CA ARG A 116 23.67 -3.88 -30.89
C ARG A 116 23.50 -2.33 -30.92
N ILE A 117 22.26 -1.86 -30.78
CA ILE A 117 21.91 -0.49 -31.19
C ILE A 117 22.43 0.55 -30.19
N VAL A 118 22.61 0.23 -28.91
CA VAL A 118 23.30 1.11 -27.97
C VAL A 118 23.92 0.30 -26.84
N ASP A 119 25.24 0.10 -26.88
CA ASP A 119 26.00 -0.23 -25.67
C ASP A 119 26.01 1.06 -24.81
N LEU A 120 25.07 1.22 -23.87
CA LEU A 120 25.16 2.35 -22.91
C LEU A 120 26.33 2.06 -21.97
N PRO A 121 27.42 2.87 -21.97
CA PRO A 121 28.44 2.75 -20.95
C PRO A 121 27.82 3.13 -19.61
N LEU A 122 27.86 2.20 -18.66
CA LEU A 122 27.31 2.38 -17.31
C LEU A 122 28.12 3.42 -16.48
N HIS A 123 29.24 3.92 -17.00
CA HIS A 123 30.16 4.84 -16.30
C HIS A 123 30.76 5.88 -17.26
N SER A 124 30.66 7.15 -16.87
CA SER A 124 31.52 8.29 -17.26
C SER A 124 32.00 8.97 -15.99
#